data_AF-A0A971SGR8-F1
#
_entry.id   AF-A0A971SGR8-F1
#
_cell.length_a   1.000
_cell.length_b   1.000
_cell.length_c   1.000
_cell.angle_alpha   90.00
_cell.angle_beta   90.00
_cell.angle_gamma   90.00
#
_symmetry.space_group_name_H-M   'P 1'
#
loop_
_entity.id
_entity.type
_entity.pdbx_description
1 polymer ?
#
loop_
_entity_poly.entity_id
_entity_poly.type
_entity_poly.pdbx_seq_one_letter_code
_entity_poly.pdbx_strand_id
1 'polypeptide(L)'
;MIEIEGIVVDIRFRNEENYYTVFILDTEDGGITVVGKVMSISVGDNMVVSGKLIYHEQYGEQIALETYKKMMPTTIVQIEKYLASGIIPFIV
;
A
#
# COMPACT_ATOMS: atom_id res chain seq x y z
N MET A 1 18.25 1.62 -4.91
CA MET A 1 16.96 1.03 -4.53
C MET A 1 16.44 1.90 -3.41
N ILE A 2 15.21 2.38 -3.54
CA ILE A 2 14.56 3.19 -2.51
C ILE A 2 13.68 2.28 -1.66
N GLU A 3 13.58 2.58 -0.38
CA GLU A 3 12.69 1.92 0.56
C GLU A 3 11.87 3.00 1.25
N ILE A 4 10.55 2.84 1.26
CA ILE A 4 9.62 3.78 1.89
C ILE A 4 8.59 3.01 2.71
N GLU A 5 8.17 3.59 3.82
CA GLU A 5 7.09 3.08 4.66
C GLU A 5 5.92 4.05 4.59
N GLY A 6 4.71 3.51 4.56
CA GLY A 6 3.51 4.34 4.60
C GLY A 6 2.22 3.54 4.65
N ILE A 7 1.11 4.27 4.63
CA ILE A 7 -0.23 3.69 4.69
C ILE A 7 -0.83 3.68 3.28
N VAL A 8 -1.37 2.54 2.85
CA VAL A 8 -2.10 2.47 1.59
C VAL A 8 -3.39 3.28 1.72
N VAL A 9 -3.49 4.39 1.01
CA VAL A 9 -4.67 5.29 1.07
C VAL A 9 -5.64 5.08 -0.08
N ASP A 10 -5.16 4.52 -1.21
CA ASP A 10 -5.99 4.28 -2.38
C ASP A 10 -5.42 3.14 -3.23
N ILE A 11 -6.30 2.35 -3.86
CA ILE A 11 -5.95 1.30 -4.81
C ILE A 11 -6.62 1.64 -6.13
N ARG A 12 -5.86 2.23 -7.05
CA ARG A 12 -6.35 2.74 -8.34
C ARG A 12 -6.67 1.62 -9.33
N PHE A 13 -5.92 0.54 -9.29
CA PHE A 13 -6.11 -0.60 -10.17
C PHE A 13 -5.57 -1.87 -9.52
N ARG A 14 -6.26 -2.99 -9.74
CA ARG A 14 -5.78 -4.31 -9.37
C ARG A 14 -6.22 -5.34 -10.40
N ASN A 15 -5.28 -6.12 -10.88
CA ASN A 15 -5.53 -7.30 -11.69
C ASN A 15 -5.49 -8.54 -10.78
N GLU A 16 -6.60 -9.26 -10.67
CA GLU A 16 -6.71 -10.44 -9.80
C GLU A 16 -6.01 -11.68 -10.36
N GLU A 17 -5.75 -11.75 -11.66
CA GLU A 17 -5.09 -12.91 -12.30
C GLU A 17 -3.57 -12.92 -12.07
N ASN A 18 -2.94 -11.74 -12.08
CA ASN A 18 -1.47 -11.63 -11.98
C ASN A 18 -0.98 -10.77 -10.81
N TYR A 19 -1.91 -10.28 -9.98
CA TYR A 19 -1.68 -9.44 -8.80
C TYR A 19 -1.06 -8.08 -9.08
N TYR A 20 -1.01 -7.64 -10.34
CA TYR A 20 -0.53 -6.30 -10.67
C TYR A 20 -1.46 -5.25 -10.07
N THR A 21 -0.91 -4.39 -9.23
CA THR A 21 -1.64 -3.41 -8.45
C THR A 21 -0.97 -2.04 -8.61
N VAL A 22 -1.80 -1.02 -8.79
CA VAL A 22 -1.42 0.39 -8.74
C VAL A 22 -2.11 0.98 -7.52
N PHE A 23 -1.31 1.44 -6.56
CA PHE A 23 -1.81 1.97 -5.30
C PHE A 23 -1.04 3.22 -4.87
N ILE A 24 -1.64 4.01 -4.00
CA ILE A 24 -1.04 5.21 -3.43
C ILE A 24 -0.66 4.89 -1.99
N LEU A 25 0.61 5.11 -1.68
CA LEU A 25 1.17 4.99 -0.34
C LEU A 25 1.35 6.39 0.23
N ASP A 26 0.71 6.68 1.36
CA ASP A 26 0.87 7.92 2.10
C ASP A 26 2.04 7.79 3.07
N THR A 27 3.07 8.60 2.82
CA THR A 27 4.33 8.63 3.59
C THR A 27 4.47 9.98 4.29
N GLU A 28 5.49 10.14 5.15
CA GLU A 28 5.75 11.42 5.81
C GLU A 28 6.06 12.56 4.82
N ASP A 29 6.65 12.23 3.66
CA ASP A 29 6.96 13.18 2.58
C ASP A 29 5.78 13.42 1.61
N GLY A 30 4.64 12.74 1.85
CA GLY A 30 3.42 12.82 1.06
C GLY A 30 3.05 11.53 0.35
N GLY A 31 1.99 11.60 -0.47
CA GLY A 31 1.47 10.46 -1.22
C GLY A 31 2.28 10.14 -2.46
N ILE A 32 2.71 8.88 -2.60
CA ILE A 32 3.47 8.37 -3.75
C ILE A 32 2.78 7.18 -4.40
N THR A 33 2.82 7.12 -5.73
CA THR A 33 2.21 6.03 -6.50
C THR A 33 3.19 4.86 -6.61
N VAL A 34 2.71 3.66 -6.30
CA VAL A 34 3.49 2.42 -6.36
C VAL A 34 2.82 1.46 -7.34
N VAL A 35 3.65 0.83 -8.19
CA VAL A 35 3.20 -0.12 -9.22
C VAL A 35 3.97 -1.42 -9.15
N GLY A 36 3.26 -2.54 -9.12
CA GLY A 36 3.87 -3.86 -9.19
C GLY A 36 2.96 -4.97 -8.68
N LYS A 37 3.52 -6.15 -8.41
CA LYS A 37 2.73 -7.33 -8.04
C LYS A 37 2.59 -7.43 -6.52
N VAL A 38 1.35 -7.39 -6.03
CA VAL A 38 1.03 -7.47 -4.59
C VAL A 38 -0.09 -8.46 -4.36
N MET A 39 0.20 -9.56 -3.64
CA MET A 39 -0.76 -10.65 -3.44
C MET A 39 -1.95 -10.26 -2.55
N SER A 40 -1.70 -9.48 -1.50
CA SER A 40 -2.72 -9.03 -0.54
C SER A 40 -2.44 -7.60 -0.13
N ILE A 41 -3.41 -6.72 -0.41
CA ILE A 41 -3.36 -5.29 -0.15
C ILE A 41 -4.79 -4.76 0.05
N SER A 42 -4.93 -3.90 1.04
CA SER A 42 -6.16 -3.21 1.42
C SER A 42 -5.83 -1.76 1.77
N VAL A 43 -6.78 -0.86 1.52
CA VAL A 43 -6.69 0.52 2.03
C VAL A 43 -6.63 0.46 3.56
N GLY A 44 -5.70 1.23 4.15
CA GLY A 44 -5.38 1.22 5.57
C GLY A 44 -4.23 0.30 5.97
N ASP A 45 -3.72 -0.54 5.07
CA ASP A 45 -2.53 -1.35 5.34
C ASP A 45 -1.29 -0.47 5.50
N ASN A 46 -0.51 -0.68 6.57
CA ASN A 46 0.84 -0.15 6.66
C ASN A 46 1.80 -1.10 5.92
N MET A 47 2.55 -0.56 4.97
CA MET A 47 3.47 -1.33 4.13
C MET A 47 4.81 -0.62 3.98
N VAL A 48 5.88 -1.41 4.05
CA VAL A 48 7.21 -1.03 3.62
C VAL A 48 7.40 -1.56 2.20
N VAL A 49 7.68 -0.68 1.24
CA VAL A 49 7.91 -1.03 -0.16
C VAL A 49 9.32 -0.66 -0.55
N SER A 50 10.00 -1.56 -1.25
CA SER A 50 11.34 -1.31 -1.77
C SER A 50 11.39 -1.56 -3.28
N GLY A 51 12.01 -0.63 -4.01
CA GLY A 51 11.96 -0.65 -5.46
C GLY A 51 12.79 0.46 -6.12
N LYS A 52 12.39 0.82 -7.33
CA LYS A 52 13.05 1.86 -8.13
C LYS A 52 12.08 2.98 -8.45
N LEU A 53 12.58 4.21 -8.29
CA LEU A 53 11.88 5.38 -8.79
C LEU A 53 11.89 5.35 -10.32
N ILE A 54 10.71 5.45 -10.92
CA ILE A 54 10.49 5.52 -12.36
C ILE A 54 9.64 6.73 -12.68
N TYR A 55 9.78 7.26 -13.89
CA TYR A 55 8.98 8.37 -14.36
C TYR A 55 8.12 7.90 -15.53
N HIS A 56 6.81 8.11 -15.43
CA HIS A 56 5.85 7.79 -16.49
C HIS A 56 5.38 9.09 -17.14
N GLU A 57 5.43 9.18 -18.47
CA GLU A 57 5.17 10.42 -19.22
C GLU A 57 3.80 11.05 -18.93
N GLN A 58 2.78 10.23 -18.65
CA GLN A 58 1.41 10.69 -18.34
C GLN A 58 1.12 10.90 -16.84
N TYR A 59 1.78 10.16 -15.95
CA TYR A 59 1.39 10.09 -14.52
C TYR A 59 2.48 10.62 -13.57
N GLY A 60 3.65 10.95 -14.11
CA GLY A 60 4.78 11.44 -13.35
C GLY A 60 5.50 10.33 -12.59
N GLU A 61 5.98 10.69 -11.40
CA GLU A 61 6.85 9.87 -10.57
C GLU A 61 6.11 8.70 -9.90
N GLN A 62 6.67 7.50 -10.02
CA GLN A 62 6.13 6.28 -9.44
C GLN A 62 7.25 5.37 -8.93
N ILE A 63 6.90 4.42 -8.08
CA ILE A 63 7.82 3.37 -7.63
C ILE A 63 7.47 2.07 -8.33
N ALA A 64 8.42 1.54 -9.10
CA ALA A 64 8.38 0.16 -9.56
C ALA A 64 8.75 -0.75 -8.38
N LEU A 65 7.76 -1.47 -7.87
CA LEU A 65 7.89 -2.37 -6.73
C LEU A 65 8.74 -3.59 -7.07
N GLU A 66 9.79 -3.83 -6.28
CA GLU A 66 10.59 -5.06 -6.37
C GLU A 66 10.30 -5.99 -5.19
N THR A 67 10.12 -5.44 -3.99
CA THR A 67 9.75 -6.19 -2.78
C THR A 67 8.87 -5.36 -1.85
N TYR A 68 8.08 -6.02 -1.01
CA TYR A 68 7.25 -5.37 0.00
C TYR A 68 7.16 -6.18 1.29
N LYS A 69 6.89 -5.50 2.39
CA LYS A 69 6.53 -6.09 3.68
C LYS A 69 5.28 -5.41 4.19
N LYS A 70 4.29 -6.21 4.58
CA LYS A 70 3.09 -5.72 5.25
C LYS A 70 3.35 -5.67 6.74
N MET A 71 3.27 -4.48 7.33
CA MET A 71 3.44 -4.29 8.75
C MET A 71 2.09 -4.53 9.43
N MET A 72 2.06 -5.40 10.44
CA MET A 72 0.87 -5.51 11.28
C MET A 72 0.67 -4.18 12.01
N PRO A 73 -0.58 -3.73 12.21
CA PRO A 73 -0.84 -2.54 13.01
C PRO A 73 -0.30 -2.78 14.43
N THR A 74 0.79 -2.10 14.78
CA THR A 74 1.45 -2.25 16.09
C THR A 74 0.93 -1.26 17.12
N THR A 75 0.10 -0.29 16.71
CA THR A 75 -0.42 0.77 17.57
C THR A 75 -1.89 0.55 17.90
N ILE A 76 -2.31 0.83 19.14
CA ILE A 76 -3.71 0.68 19.61
C ILE A 76 -4.70 1.37 18.66
N VAL A 77 -4.39 2.59 18.19
CA VAL A 77 -5.26 3.35 17.25
C VAL A 77 -5.41 2.65 15.90
N GLN A 78 -4.35 1.99 15.42
CA GLN A 78 -4.39 1.23 14.17
C GLN A 78 -5.17 -0.08 14.36
N ILE A 79 -5.04 -0.71 15.54
CA ILE A 79 -5.86 -1.87 15.93
C ILE A 79 -7.33 -1.47 16.02
N GLU A 80 -7.65 -0.32 16.63
CA GLU A 80 -9.03 0.19 16.74
C GLU A 80 -9.66 0.44 15.36
N LYS A 81 -8.94 1.11 14.44
CA LYS A 81 -9.42 1.30 13.06
C LYS A 81 -9.57 -0.03 12.30
N TYR A 82 -8.63 -0.96 12.49
CA TYR A 82 -8.68 -2.29 11.88
C TYR A 82 -9.85 -3.14 12.39
N LEU A 83 -10.19 -3.03 13.67
CA LEU A 83 -11.37 -3.66 14.26
C LEU A 83 -12.66 -2.97 13.78
N ALA A 84 -12.66 -1.64 13.69
CA ALA A 84 -13.80 -0.85 13.23
C ALA A 84 -14.07 -0.99 11.72
N SER A 85 -13.09 -1.44 10.92
CA SER A 85 -13.24 -1.59 9.47
C SER A 85 -14.03 -2.84 9.04
N GLY A 86 -14.57 -3.61 9.99
CA GLY A 86 -15.47 -4.73 9.69
C GLY A 86 -14.80 -5.97 9.07
N ILE A 87 -13.48 -6.08 9.17
CA ILE A 87 -12.72 -7.24 8.65
C ILE A 87 -12.98 -8.51 9.49
N ILE A 88 -13.47 -8.35 10.73
CA ILE A 88 -13.90 -9.47 11.59
C ILE A 88 -15.43 -9.43 11.74
N PRO A 89 -16.18 -10.41 11.18
CA PRO A 89 -17.65 -10.35 11.09
C PRO A 89 -18.39 -10.56 12.42
N PHE A 90 -17.71 -10.61 13.57
CA PHE A 90 -18.30 -10.95 14.88
C PHE A 90 -18.16 -9.87 15.95
N ILE A 91 -17.71 -8.67 15.59
CA ILE A 91 -17.66 -7.51 16.50
C ILE A 91 -18.50 -6.40 15.89
N VAL A 92 -19.82 -6.50 16.06
CA VAL A 92 -20.77 -5.38 16.02
C VAL A 92 -21.88 -5.66 17.03
#